data_AF-A0AAW3HD09-F1
#
_entry.id   AF-A0AAW3HD09-F1
#
_cell.length_a   1.000
_cell.length_b   1.000
_cell.length_c   1.000
_cell.angle_alpha   90.00
_cell.angle_beta   90.00
_cell.angle_gamma   90.00
#
_symmetry.space_group_name_H-M   'P 1'
#
loop_
_entity.id
_entity.type
_entity.pdbx_description
1 polymer ?
#
loop_
_entity_poly.entity_id
_entity_poly.type
_entity_poly.pdbx_seq_one_letter_code
_entity_poly.pdbx_strand_id
1 'polypeptide(L)' 'MTPATQAGMWLIQFISFLSIFSIIYIAFPFEYFFDVYSDKVGFITETSWSNIVLFVILAVSVLVNAGLIFITATARMKG' A
#
# COMPACT_ATOMS: atom_id res chain seq x y z
N MET A 1 -3.53 29.06 2.15
CA MET A 1 -3.87 28.05 1.13
C MET A 1 -5.35 28.15 0.85
N THR A 2 -5.79 28.08 -0.40
CA THR A 2 -7.22 28.04 -0.69
C THR A 2 -7.76 26.62 -0.47
N PRO A 3 -9.06 26.46 -0.12
CA PRO A 3 -9.68 25.14 0.04
C PRO A 3 -9.52 24.25 -1.21
N ALA A 4 -9.56 24.84 -2.40
CA ALA A 4 -9.35 24.15 -3.66
C ALA A 4 -7.93 23.55 -3.77
N THR A 5 -6.90 24.28 -3.34
CA THR A 5 -5.52 23.77 -3.32
C THR A 5 -5.37 22.62 -2.32
N GLN A 6 -6.04 22.70 -1.16
CA GLN A 6 -6.01 21.62 -0.17
C GLN A 6 -6.67 20.33 -0.69
N ALA A 7 -7.84 20.46 -1.33
CA ALA A 7 -8.52 19.35 -1.98
C ALA A 7 -7.67 18.72 -3.09
N GLY A 8 -7.02 19.54 -3.91
CA GLY A 8 -6.13 19.07 -4.98
C GLY A 8 -4.93 18.28 -4.44
N MET A 9 -4.27 18.75 -3.37
CA MET A 9 -3.18 18.01 -2.75
C MET A 9 -3.64 16.67 -2.16
N TRP A 10 -4.80 16.66 -1.50
CA TRP A 10 -5.37 15.43 -0.97
C TRP A 10 -5.65 14.41 -2.08
N LEU A 11 -6.23 14.84 -3.22
CA LEU A 11 -6.48 13.98 -4.38
C LEU A 11 -5.18 13.39 -4.94
N ILE A 12 -4.13 14.20 -5.05
CA ILE A 12 -2.82 13.71 -5.54
C ILE A 12 -2.24 12.67 -4.57
N GLN A 13 -2.30 12.92 -3.26
CA GLN A 13 -1.84 11.95 -2.26
C GLN A 13 -2.66 10.66 -2.28
N PHE A 14 -3.96 10.77 -2.52
CA PHE A 14 -4.85 9.62 -2.65
C PHE A 14 -4.54 8.79 -3.90
N ILE A 15 -4.34 9.44 -5.05
CA ILE A 15 -3.93 8.77 -6.29
C ILE A 15 -2.59 8.09 -6.12
N SER A 16 -1.60 8.76 -5.50
CA SER A 16 -0.29 8.18 -5.18
C SER A 16 -0.43 6.90 -4.37
N PHE A 17 -1.22 6.95 -3.28
CA PHE A 17 -1.50 5.79 -2.45
C PHE A 17 -2.16 4.65 -3.25
N LEU A 18 -3.19 4.96 -4.04
CA LEU A 18 -3.88 3.97 -4.87
C LEU A 18 -2.94 3.30 -5.88
N SER A 19 -2.10 4.08 -6.56
CA SER A 19 -1.12 3.52 -7.51
C SER A 19 -0.15 2.57 -6.82
N ILE A 20 0.37 2.93 -5.64
CA ILE A 20 1.27 2.08 -4.85
C ILE A 20 0.56 0.79 -4.46
N PHE A 21 -0.65 0.91 -3.89
CA PHE A 21 -1.45 -0.24 -3.49
C PHE A 21 -1.73 -1.18 -4.65
N SER A 22 -2.20 -0.66 -5.79
CA SER A 22 -2.50 -1.46 -6.97
C SER A 22 -1.27 -2.19 -7.51
N ILE A 23 -0.11 -1.53 -7.56
CA ILE A 23 1.13 -2.17 -8.03
C ILE A 23 1.53 -3.33 -7.12
N ILE A 24 1.52 -3.10 -5.80
CA ILE A 24 1.87 -4.15 -4.82
C ILE A 24 0.87 -5.30 -4.91
N TYR A 25 -0.42 -5.00 -4.99
CA TYR A 25 -1.47 -6.02 -5.08
C TYR A 25 -1.36 -6.87 -6.34
N ILE A 26 -1.14 -6.25 -7.51
CA ILE A 26 -1.00 -6.97 -8.78
C ILE A 26 0.29 -7.81 -8.79
N ALA A 27 1.37 -7.30 -8.21
CA ALA A 27 2.65 -8.00 -8.17
C ALA A 27 2.71 -9.11 -7.10
N PHE A 28 1.76 -9.13 -6.15
CA PHE A 28 1.78 -10.10 -5.06
C PHE A 28 1.36 -11.49 -5.58
N PRO A 29 2.22 -12.51 -5.48
CA PRO A 29 1.90 -13.86 -5.95
C PRO A 29 1.01 -14.57 -4.91
N PHE A 30 -0.29 -14.25 -4.97
CA PHE A 30 -1.27 -14.63 -3.95
C PHE A 30 -1.39 -16.14 -3.75
N GLU A 31 -1.53 -16.89 -4.83
CA GLU A 31 -1.69 -18.35 -4.83
C GLU A 31 -0.45 -19.05 -4.25
N TYR A 32 0.74 -18.65 -4.71
CA TYR A 32 2.00 -19.23 -4.23
C TYR A 32 2.16 -19.07 -2.71
N PHE A 33 1.90 -17.88 -2.19
CA PHE A 33 2.03 -17.65 -0.74
C PHE A 33 0.90 -18.29 0.06
N PHE A 34 -0.30 -18.44 -0.51
CA PHE A 34 -1.38 -19.18 0.11
C PHE A 34 -0.99 -20.64 0.33
N ASP A 35 -0.47 -21.30 -0.70
CA ASP A 35 -0.05 -22.70 -0.63
C ASP A 35 1.05 -22.90 0.42
N VAL A 36 2.11 -22.08 0.35
CA VAL A 36 3.23 -22.14 1.30
C VAL A 36 2.80 -21.88 2.75
N TYR A 37 1.82 -21.00 2.96
CA TYR A 37 1.31 -20.69 4.29
C TYR A 37 0.40 -21.80 4.80
N SER A 38 -0.53 -22.29 3.97
CA SER A 38 -1.42 -23.42 4.26
C SER A 38 -0.63 -24.67 4.64
N ASP A 39 0.47 -24.97 3.95
CA ASP A 39 1.38 -26.08 4.26
C ASP A 39 2.02 -25.97 5.65
N LYS A 40 2.22 -24.75 6.17
CA LYS A 40 2.94 -24.50 7.43
C LYS A 40 2.03 -24.42 8.65
N VAL A 41 0.85 -23.81 8.52
CA VAL A 41 -0.07 -23.56 9.63
C VAL A 41 -1.37 -24.37 9.55
N GLY A 42 -1.52 -25.21 8.53
CA GLY A 42 -2.70 -26.04 8.30
C GLY A 42 -3.82 -25.27 7.62
N PHE A 43 -5.06 -25.79 7.72
CA PHE A 43 -6.23 -25.24 7.04
C PHE A 43 -6.54 -23.80 7.48
N ILE A 44 -6.08 -22.82 6.71
CA ILE A 44 -6.57 -21.45 6.73
C ILE A 44 -7.69 -21.31 5.69
N THR A 45 -8.75 -20.58 6.03
CA THR A 45 -9.79 -20.25 5.04
C THR A 45 -9.25 -19.19 4.07
N GLU A 46 -9.59 -19.31 2.79
CA GLU A 46 -9.21 -18.33 1.77
C GLU A 46 -9.58 -16.89 2.17
N THR A 47 -10.75 -16.71 2.82
CA THR A 47 -11.19 -15.41 3.33
C THR A 47 -10.26 -14.85 4.41
N SER A 48 -9.81 -15.68 5.35
CA SER A 48 -8.90 -15.23 6.41
C SER A 48 -7.53 -14.87 5.85
N TRP A 49 -7.01 -15.68 4.93
CA TRP A 49 -5.77 -15.39 4.22
C TRP A 49 -5.86 -14.07 3.44
N SER A 50 -6.92 -13.89 2.64
CA SER A 50 -7.18 -12.68 1.88
C SER A 50 -7.19 -11.44 2.77
N ASN A 51 -7.87 -11.49 3.91
CA ASN A 51 -7.90 -10.38 4.86
C ASN A 51 -6.51 -10.03 5.41
N ILE A 52 -5.70 -11.04 5.76
CA ILE A 52 -4.34 -10.83 6.27
C ILE A 52 -3.46 -10.20 5.18
N VAL A 53 -3.48 -10.76 3.97
CA VAL A 53 -2.70 -10.25 2.84
C VAL A 53 -3.10 -8.82 2.50
N LEU A 54 -4.40 -8.54 2.39
CA LEU A 54 -4.91 -7.19 2.13
C LEU A 54 -4.47 -6.20 3.20
N PHE A 55 -4.53 -6.59 4.48
CA PHE A 55 -4.05 -5.75 5.57
C PHE A 55 -2.55 -5.45 5.47
N VAL A 56 -1.73 -6.47 5.17
CA VAL A 56 -0.28 -6.30 4.99
C VAL A 56 0.03 -5.39 3.81
N ILE A 57 -0.61 -5.63 2.65
CA ILE A 57 -0.44 -4.80 1.46
C ILE A 57 -0.84 -3.36 1.74
N LEU A 58 -1.96 -3.14 2.45
CA LEU A 58 -2.41 -1.81 2.86
C LEU A 58 -1.35 -1.13 3.76
N ALA A 59 -0.87 -1.81 4.79
CA ALA A 59 0.13 -1.28 5.71
C ALA A 59 1.43 -0.89 5.00
N VAL A 60 1.95 -1.77 4.13
CA VAL A 60 3.14 -1.48 3.32
C VAL A 60 2.89 -0.30 2.39
N SER A 61 1.73 -0.24 1.75
CA SER A 61 1.37 0.87 0.85
C SER A 61 1.34 2.22 1.57
N VAL A 62 0.81 2.25 2.80
CA VAL A 62 0.83 3.46 3.64
C VAL A 62 2.25 3.88 3.97
N LEU A 63 3.11 2.93 4.37
CA LEU A 63 4.51 3.21 4.72
C LEU A 63 5.31 3.72 3.52
N VAL A 64 5.14 3.11 2.35
CA VAL A 64 5.80 3.55 1.12
C VAL A 64 5.31 4.94 0.71
N ASN A 65 4.00 5.19 0.75
CA ASN A 65 3.44 6.50 0.42
C ASN A 65 3.94 7.59 1.37
N ALA A 66 3.98 7.31 2.68
CA ALA A 66 4.53 8.21 3.69
C ALA A 66 6.03 8.47 3.46
N GLY A 67 6.80 7.43 3.13
CA GLY A 67 8.21 7.54 2.78
C GLY A 67 8.45 8.42 1.55
N LEU A 68 7.64 8.29 0.50
CA LEU A 68 7.73 9.13 -0.69
C LEU A 68 7.40 10.60 -0.39
N ILE A 69 6.37 10.86 0.42
CA ILE A 69 6.04 12.22 0.88
C ILE A 69 7.22 12.81 1.65
N PHE A 70 7.82 12.03 2.56
CA PHE A 70 8.96 12.48 3.36
C PHE A 70 10.20 12.79 2.50
N ILE A 71 10.55 11.91 1.55
CA ILE A 71 11.69 12.09 0.66
C ILE A 71 11.49 13.32 -0.24
N THR A 72 10.31 13.45 -0.85
CA THR A 72 10.00 14.59 -1.75
C THR A 72 9.98 15.92 -1.00
N ALA A 73 9.45 15.96 0.23
CA ALA A 73 9.52 17.13 1.09
C ALA A 73 10.96 17.48 1.45
N THR A 74 11.76 16.49 1.85
CA THR A 74 13.18 16.69 2.22
C THR A 74 14.01 17.17 1.03
N ALA A 75 13.76 16.64 -0.17
CA ALA A 75 14.45 17.06 -1.40
C ALA A 75 14.15 18.53 -1.74
N ARG A 76 12.89 18.98 -1.57
CA ARG A 76 12.51 20.38 -1.78
C ARG A 76 13.17 21.34 -0.78
N MET A 77 13.47 20.91 0.43
CA MET A 77 14.10 21.75 1.44
C MET A 77 15.60 21.97 1.23
N LYS A 78 16.25 21.13 0.42
CA LYS A 78 17.69 21.20 0.12
C LYS A 78 18.00 21.93 -1.21
N GLY A 79 16.99 22.22 -2.02
CA GLY A 79 17.10 22.90 -3.31
C GLY A 79 16.76 24.38 -3.25
#